data_AF-A0A1H9R0F4-F1
#
_entry.id   AF-A0A1H9R0F4-F1
#
_cell.length_a   1.000
_cell.length_b   1.000
_cell.length_c   1.000
_cell.angle_alpha   90.00
_cell.angle_beta   90.00
_cell.angle_gamma   90.00
#
_symmetry.space_group_name_H-M   'P 1'
#
loop_
_entity.id
_entity.type
_entity.pdbx_description
1 polymer ?
#
loop_
_entity_poly.entity_id
_entity_poly.type
_entity_poly.pdbx_seq_one_letter_code
_entity_poly.pdbx_strand_id
1 'polypeptide(L)' 'MDRTEYFLAIITFLLASIVYVIGDGDTPSIIVLPVLVLLYGTPIYRLIASMSDLSQGSDQQ' A
#
# COMPACT_ATOMS: atom_id res chain seq x y z
N MET A 1 0.01 -7.58 -13.75
CA MET A 1 -0.59 -6.90 -12.59
C MET A 1 -2.04 -7.29 -12.58
N ASP A 2 -2.43 -8.05 -11.55
CA ASP A 2 -3.75 -8.64 -11.48
C ASP A 2 -4.82 -7.55 -11.34
N ARG A 3 -6.06 -7.78 -11.83
CA ARG A 3 -7.13 -6.76 -11.74
C ARG A 3 -7.33 -6.27 -10.31
N THR A 4 -7.16 -7.18 -9.35
CA THR A 4 -7.24 -6.92 -7.91
C THR A 4 -6.15 -5.98 -7.42
N GLU A 5 -4.93 -6.10 -7.94
CA GLU A 5 -3.81 -5.23 -7.56
C GLU A 5 -3.99 -3.81 -8.09
N TYR A 6 -4.52 -3.67 -9.31
CA TYR A 6 -4.88 -2.37 -9.87
C TYR A 6 -5.98 -1.70 -9.05
N PHE A 7 -6.98 -2.47 -8.64
CA PHE A 7 -8.09 -1.98 -7.83
C PHE A 7 -7.62 -1.53 -6.44
N LEU A 8 -6.77 -2.33 -5.79
CA LEU A 8 -6.16 -2.00 -4.50
C LEU A 8 -5.26 -0.76 -4.57
N ALA A 9 -4.47 -0.62 -5.63
CA ALA A 9 -3.62 0.55 -5.82
C ALA A 9 -4.45 1.83 -5.97
N ILE A 10 -5.55 1.78 -6.73
CA ILE A 10 -6.47 2.91 -6.92
C ILE A 10 -7.16 3.27 -5.62
N ILE A 11 -7.69 2.28 -4.87
CA ILE A 11 -8.34 2.53 -3.58
C ILE A 11 -7.35 3.13 -2.58
N THR A 12 -6.12 2.61 -2.53
CA THR A 12 -5.08 3.12 -1.62
C THR A 12 -4.68 4.56 -1.99
N PHE A 13 -4.53 4.86 -3.27
CA PHE A 13 -4.25 6.22 -3.76
C PHE A 13 -5.38 7.20 -3.46
N LEU A 14 -6.63 6.79 -3.66
CA LEU A 14 -7.81 7.61 -3.33
C LEU A 14 -7.90 7.86 -1.82
N LEU A 15 -7.66 6.84 -0.99
CA LEU A 15 -7.64 6.96 0.46
C LEU A 15 -6.53 7.92 0.93
N ALA A 16 -5.35 7.84 0.31
CA ALA A 16 -4.23 8.75 0.53
C ALA A 16 -4.59 10.20 0.23
N SER A 17 -5.23 10.42 -0.93
CA SER A 17 -5.65 11.75 -1.39
C SER A 17 -6.68 12.36 -0.44
N ILE A 18 -7.65 11.56 0.04
CA ILE A 18 -8.63 11.98 1.03
C ILE A 18 -7.95 12.37 2.35
N VAL A 19 -6.99 11.57 2.83
CA VAL A 19 -6.26 11.90 4.06
C VAL A 19 -5.35 13.11 3.89
N TYR A 20 -4.77 13.33 2.71
CA TYR A 20 -3.99 14.54 2.44
C TYR A 20 -4.84 15.81 2.44
N VAL A 21 -6.06 15.74 1.89
CA VAL A 21 -7.00 16.88 1.83
C VAL A 21 -7.67 17.16 3.17
N ILE A 22 -8.01 16.12 3.95
CA ILE A 22 -8.64 16.27 5.27
C ILE A 22 -7.58 16.49 6.37
N GLY A 23 -6.33 16.05 6.12
CA GLY A 23 -5.16 16.14 7.00
C GLY A 23 -4.59 17.53 7.23
N ASP A 24 -5.40 18.58 7.11
CA ASP A 24 -5.04 19.94 7.49
C ASP A 24 -5.06 20.08 9.03
N GLY A 25 -4.11 19.41 9.69
CA GLY A 25 -3.78 19.57 11.12
C GLY A 25 -4.78 19.02 12.16
N ASP A 26 -6.07 18.95 11.83
CA ASP A 26 -7.15 18.62 12.78
C ASP A 26 -7.60 17.14 12.72
N THR A 27 -7.01 16.33 11.84
CA THR A 27 -7.41 14.92 11.71
C THR A 27 -6.92 14.10 12.90
N PRO A 28 -7.82 13.46 13.67
CA PRO A 28 -7.43 12.66 14.83
C PRO A 28 -6.46 11.53 14.44
N SER A 29 -5.44 11.33 15.28
CA SER A 29 -4.35 10.37 15.04
C SER A 29 -4.85 8.94 14.84
N ILE A 30 -6.01 8.60 15.42
CA ILE A 30 -6.65 7.28 15.29
C ILE A 30 -7.10 6.96 13.86
N ILE A 31 -7.27 7.98 13.01
CA ILE A 31 -7.61 7.84 11.59
C ILE A 31 -6.34 7.86 10.74
N VAL A 32 -5.37 8.70 11.12
CA VAL A 32 -4.10 8.85 10.40
C VAL A 32 -3.26 7.56 10.46
N LEU A 33 -3.16 6.93 11.64
CA LEU A 33 -2.33 5.73 11.86
C LEU A 33 -2.72 4.55 10.96
N PRO A 34 -3.99 4.10 10.90
CA PRO A 34 -4.42 3.02 10.02
C PRO A 34 -4.19 3.35 8.54
N VAL A 35 -4.40 4.61 8.15
CA VAL A 35 -4.21 5.02 6.75
C VAL A 35 -2.73 4.99 6.37
N LEU A 36 -1.83 5.43 7.25
CA LEU A 36 -0.39 5.30 7.01
C LEU A 36 0.04 3.82 6.92
N VAL A 37 -0.50 2.95 7.76
CA VAL A 37 -0.23 1.50 7.69
C VAL A 37 -0.70 0.92 6.36
N LEU A 38 -1.87 1.32 5.84
CA LEU A 38 -2.33 0.87 4.53
C LEU A 38 -1.50 1.49 3.39
N LEU A 39 -1.16 2.77 3.49
CA LEU A 39 -0.42 3.52 2.48
C LEU A 39 0.99 2.97 2.29
N TYR A 40 1.70 2.72 3.39
CA TYR A 40 3.08 2.24 3.37
C TYR A 40 3.16 0.72 3.46
N GLY A 41 2.24 0.06 4.16
CA GLY A 41 2.22 -1.39 4.29
C GLY A 41 1.89 -2.10 2.98
N THR A 42 0.99 -1.55 2.16
CA THR A 42 0.64 -2.14 0.85
C THR A 42 1.83 -2.20 -0.12
N PRO A 43 2.56 -1.10 -0.41
CA PRO A 43 3.73 -1.15 -1.28
C PRO A 43 4.86 -1.98 -0.67
N ILE A 44 5.07 -1.94 0.66
CA ILE A 44 6.08 -2.78 1.32
C ILE A 44 5.74 -4.26 1.16
N TYR A 45 4.50 -4.67 1.42
CA TYR A 45 4.03 -6.04 1.23
C TYR A 45 4.23 -6.51 -0.21
N ARG A 46 3.90 -5.65 -1.18
CA ARG A 46 4.09 -5.94 -2.61
C ARG A 46 5.56 -6.08 -3.00
N LEU A 47 6.42 -5.25 -2.42
CA LEU A 47 7.85 -5.29 -2.66
C LEU A 47 8.47 -6.58 -2.09
N ILE A 48 8.08 -6.95 -0.87
CA ILE A 48 8.48 -8.22 -0.24
C ILE A 48 7.99 -9.41 -1.08
N ALA A 49 6.72 -9.41 -1.48
CA ALA A 49 6.16 -10.46 -2.32
C ALA A 49 6.90 -10.59 -3.67
N SER A 50 7.24 -9.45 -4.29
CA SER A 50 8.01 -9.44 -5.54
C SER A 50 9.43 -9.95 -5.35
N MET A 51 10.08 -9.64 -4.21
CA MET A 51 11.39 -10.19 -3.86
C MET A 51 11.34 -11.69 -3.59
N SER A 52 10.30 -12.19 -2.92
CA SER A 52 10.13 -13.63 -2.68
C SER A 52 9.86 -14.42 -3.95
N ASP A 53 9.13 -13.85 -4.90
CA ASP A 53 8.93 -14.45 -6.22
C ASP A 53 10.24 -14.49 -7.01
N LEU A 54 11.05 -13.43 -6.92
CA LEU A 54 12.38 -13.39 -7.55
C LEU A 54 13.33 -14.46 -6.98
N SER A 55 13.30 -14.64 -5.65
CA SER A 55 14.13 -15.64 -4.96
C SER A 55 13.72 -17.08 -5.27
N GLN A 56 12.44 -17.35 -5.49
CA GLN A 56 11.98 -18.69 -5.88
C GLN A 56 12.31 -19.03 -7.34
N GLY A 57 12.41 -18.01 -8.21
CA GLY A 57 12.83 -18.19 -9.59
C GLY A 57 14.30 -18.59 -9.77
N SER A 58 15.18 -18.26 -8.81
CA SER A 58 16.61 -18.61 -8.85
C SER A 58 16.92 -20.03 -8.39
N ASP A 59 16.03 -20.70 -7.67
CA ASP A 59 16.25 -22.06 -7.17
C ASP A 59 15.90 -23.17 -8.19
N GLN A 60 15.35 -22.80 -9.36
CA GLN A 60 15.02 -23.74 -10.45
C GLN A 60 16.03 -23.76 -11.61
N GLN A 61 17.21 -23.15 -11.46
CA GLN A 61 18.25 -23.12 -12.50
C GLN A 61 19.46 -24.00 -12.19
#